data_AF-A0A1V6SB67-F1
#
_entry.id   AF-A0A1V6SB67-F1
#
_cell.length_a   1.000
_cell.length_b   1.000
_cell.length_c   1.000
_cell.angle_alpha   90.00
_cell.angle_beta   90.00
_cell.angle_gamma   90.00
#
_symmetry.space_group_name_H-M   'P 1'
#
loop_
_entity.id
_entity.type
_entity.pdbx_description
1 polymer ?
#
loop_
_entity_poly.entity_id
_entity_poly.type
_entity_poly.pdbx_seq_one_letter_code
_entity_poly.pdbx_strand_id
1 'polypeptide(L)'
;MSDGKLLKFQIVLDSKDGAPFPSFPSSEIGSGDPSKITLALIRQKASVSKKLRFTADDKNYIADTTTLEYYLSLTGESLDGDASKGNETDKKKDGAEKPASSTRIPVARVKLITSATMNKPKPHVEQSKLQEELKNMLGKFDGKDAAAVEDLKKLSDTVAKLTADSMNFATAAGTEQFPEPMDLTEQQWERVLMNNRALHGYYAAPGKVTLRKARKQAFEIVSLSTDEETNQGSADWLDPVPPVPPFFVHDDAKVFVTETLDAFQSSMARQGFSSLAIEANLSAKGFGVSGSASAAYEEESSNATKNTNQKSVQKLEIAYKFPRAVIELDDFCLRLTPQCIADAKATSNAKDVDDFYRDYGNAFVTNFAVGGELYSSRILTQAEQSSVTTTKEKMKAAAALSVSSPWASGGASVAKTNSKEETASEQELHQDLQLAWEARGGNTLLCTNPSQWASTVKDYRLWRLMDQQQIVTMGSLIKRIDSGISDHLESPATDDESEERILNILRKILEASPPTSDASKIQRFYGSDKFKVEEYNKLLDSDETPLVKGVPWSKLDIEQKCNVGLLALRKKIISIH
;
A
#
# COMPACT_ATOMS: atom_id res chain seq x y z
N MET A 1 36.53 26.16 1.80
CA MET A 1 37.36 25.09 1.23
C MET A 1 38.51 24.86 2.19
N SER A 2 38.34 23.87 3.07
CA SER A 2 39.36 23.43 4.00
C SER A 2 39.78 22.05 3.50
N ASP A 3 41.01 21.93 2.98
CA ASP A 3 41.58 20.63 2.63
C ASP A 3 41.66 19.77 3.91
N GLY A 4 40.65 18.93 4.11
CA GLY A 4 40.63 17.92 5.15
C GLY A 4 41.77 16.96 4.89
N LYS A 5 42.83 17.08 5.69
CA LYS A 5 44.03 16.26 5.61
C LYS A 5 43.63 14.80 5.88
N LEU A 6 43.41 14.02 4.82
CA LEU A 6 43.05 12.60 4.91
C LEU A 6 44.07 11.86 5.78
N LEU A 7 43.58 11.10 6.76
CA LEU A 7 44.40 10.28 7.65
C LEU A 7 45.22 9.30 6.82
N LYS A 8 46.55 9.43 6.88
CA LYS A 8 47.47 8.48 6.25
C LYS A 8 47.67 7.31 7.19
N PHE A 9 47.25 6.12 6.78
CA PHE A 9 47.40 4.87 7.53
C PHE A 9 48.00 3.78 6.64
N GLN A 10 48.62 2.78 7.24
CA GLN A 10 49.20 1.63 6.55
C GLN A 10 48.18 0.49 6.52
N ILE A 11 48.02 -0.18 5.39
CA ILE A 11 47.21 -1.40 5.29
C ILE A 11 48.16 -2.60 5.38
N VAL A 12 47.90 -3.49 6.33
CA VAL A 12 48.66 -4.72 6.56
C VAL A 12 47.70 -5.91 6.45
N LEU A 13 48.14 -6.97 5.77
CA LEU A 13 47.36 -8.19 5.58
C LEU A 13 47.94 -9.29 6.45
N ASP A 14 47.14 -9.80 7.39
CA ASP A 14 47.52 -10.87 8.30
C ASP A 14 46.80 -12.15 7.86
N SER A 15 47.55 -13.18 7.46
CA SER A 15 46.97 -14.46 7.06
C SER A 15 47.21 -15.53 8.12
N LYS A 16 46.17 -16.30 8.42
CA LYS A 16 46.23 -17.36 9.44
C LYS A 16 47.21 -18.50 9.08
N ASP A 17 47.46 -18.71 7.80
CA ASP A 17 48.46 -19.65 7.30
C ASP A 17 49.90 -19.10 7.33
N GLY A 18 50.09 -17.86 7.82
CA GLY A 18 51.39 -17.20 7.92
C GLY A 18 51.95 -16.70 6.58
N ALA A 19 51.16 -16.73 5.50
CA ALA A 19 51.59 -16.22 4.21
C ALA A 19 51.91 -14.71 4.28
N PRO A 20 53.11 -14.27 3.85
CA PRO A 20 53.48 -12.86 3.89
C PRO A 20 52.84 -12.09 2.73
N PHE A 21 52.25 -10.94 3.03
CA PHE A 21 51.68 -10.02 2.05
C PHE A 21 52.36 -8.65 2.14
N PRO A 22 52.51 -7.94 1.01
CA PRO A 22 53.06 -6.59 1.03
C PRO A 22 52.11 -5.65 1.78
N SER A 23 52.65 -4.91 2.76
CA SER A 23 51.94 -3.76 3.33
C SER A 23 52.10 -2.54 2.42
N PHE A 24 51.08 -1.68 2.37
CA PHE A 24 51.11 -0.48 1.55
C PHE A 24 50.31 0.66 2.20
N PRO A 25 50.66 1.93 1.93
CA PRO A 25 49.97 3.08 2.49
C PRO A 25 48.59 3.26 1.85
N SER A 26 47.62 3.76 2.63
CA SER A 26 46.25 4.01 2.19
C SER A 26 46.17 4.95 0.99
N SER A 27 47.13 5.86 0.82
CA SER A 27 47.19 6.77 -0.33
C SER A 27 47.37 6.08 -1.69
N GLU A 28 47.77 4.80 -1.72
CA GLU A 28 47.95 4.06 -2.97
C GLU A 28 46.65 3.48 -3.55
N ILE A 29 45.55 3.49 -2.80
CA ILE A 29 44.23 3.03 -3.26
C ILE A 29 43.09 3.90 -2.70
N GLY A 30 42.01 4.10 -3.45
CA GLY A 30 40.83 4.84 -2.96
C GLY A 30 41.12 6.25 -2.42
N SER A 31 42.19 6.90 -2.90
CA SER A 31 42.67 8.21 -2.46
C SER A 31 42.99 8.33 -0.96
N GLY A 32 43.14 7.22 -0.24
CA GLY A 32 43.36 7.21 1.21
C GLY A 32 42.11 7.32 2.08
N ASP A 33 40.91 7.25 1.49
CA ASP A 33 39.62 7.33 2.18
C ASP A 33 39.06 5.91 2.49
N PRO A 34 38.95 5.48 3.77
CA PRO A 34 38.46 4.15 4.15
C PRO A 34 37.07 3.79 3.60
N SER A 35 36.21 4.80 3.37
CA SER A 35 34.86 4.60 2.82
C SER A 35 34.87 4.23 1.33
N LYS A 36 35.96 4.57 0.62
CA LYS A 36 36.15 4.35 -0.83
C LYS A 36 37.11 3.19 -1.13
N ILE A 37 37.84 2.70 -0.14
CA ILE A 37 38.73 1.55 -0.28
C ILE A 37 37.90 0.28 -0.04
N THR A 38 37.70 -0.54 -1.07
CA THR A 38 37.06 -1.86 -0.93
C THR A 38 38.08 -2.97 -0.69
N LEU A 39 37.64 -4.08 -0.11
CA LEU A 39 38.47 -5.28 0.05
C LEU A 39 38.93 -5.84 -1.31
N ALA A 40 38.17 -5.64 -2.39
CA ALA A 40 38.57 -5.93 -3.77
C ALA A 40 39.80 -5.13 -4.20
N LEU A 41 39.84 -3.82 -3.90
CA LEU A 41 40.99 -2.97 -4.21
C LEU A 41 42.22 -3.41 -3.41
N ILE A 42 42.05 -3.79 -2.15
CA ILE A 42 43.13 -4.34 -1.32
C ILE A 42 43.62 -5.68 -1.89
N ARG A 43 42.71 -6.57 -2.29
CA ARG A 43 43.04 -7.85 -2.93
C ARG A 43 43.85 -7.64 -4.21
N GLN A 44 43.41 -6.73 -5.07
CA GLN A 44 44.10 -6.41 -6.31
C GLN A 44 45.49 -5.83 -6.03
N LYS A 45 45.59 -4.88 -5.09
CA LYS A 45 46.85 -4.21 -4.76
C LYS A 45 47.89 -5.13 -4.13
N ALA A 46 47.47 -6.00 -3.22
CA ALA A 46 48.34 -6.96 -2.55
C ALA A 46 48.47 -8.30 -3.29
N SER A 47 47.87 -8.43 -4.47
CA SER A 47 47.87 -9.68 -5.26
C SER A 47 47.38 -10.91 -4.48
N VAL A 48 46.35 -10.74 -3.64
CA VAL A 48 45.81 -11.81 -2.80
C VAL A 48 44.98 -12.79 -3.64
N SER A 49 45.37 -14.06 -3.63
CA SER A 49 44.66 -15.13 -4.34
C SER A 49 43.19 -15.26 -3.93
N LYS A 50 42.30 -15.57 -4.89
CA LYS A 50 40.87 -15.84 -4.61
C LYS A 50 40.63 -17.04 -3.69
N LYS A 51 41.66 -17.88 -3.45
CA LYS A 51 41.63 -18.99 -2.48
C LYS A 51 41.68 -18.51 -1.03
N LEU A 52 42.13 -17.27 -0.80
CA LEU A 52 42.13 -16.61 0.50
C LEU A 52 40.94 -15.65 0.58
N ARG A 53 40.21 -15.72 1.68
CA ARG A 53 39.02 -14.90 1.92
C ARG A 53 39.29 -13.94 3.07
N PHE A 54 38.76 -12.73 2.97
CA PHE A 54 38.80 -11.76 4.06
C PHE A 54 37.90 -12.23 5.19
N THR A 55 38.26 -11.91 6.43
CA THR A 55 37.48 -12.27 7.63
C THR A 55 37.67 -11.23 8.72
N ALA A 56 36.69 -11.03 9.60
CA ALA A 56 36.84 -10.19 10.79
C ALA A 56 37.12 -11.03 12.05
N ASP A 57 36.66 -12.29 12.07
CA ASP A 57 36.59 -13.13 13.26
C ASP A 57 37.38 -14.45 13.14
N ASP A 58 38.20 -14.56 12.10
CA ASP A 58 39.00 -15.75 11.76
C ASP A 58 38.16 -17.00 11.45
N LYS A 59 36.85 -16.81 11.17
CA LYS A 59 35.86 -17.89 10.97
C LYS A 59 34.97 -17.67 9.75
N ASN A 60 34.40 -16.47 9.60
CA ASN A 60 33.44 -16.11 8.56
C ASN A 60 34.11 -15.27 7.47
N TYR A 61 33.70 -15.46 6.21
CA TYR A 61 34.23 -14.66 5.12
C TYR A 61 33.47 -13.35 4.93
N ILE A 62 34.20 -12.32 4.50
CA ILE A 62 33.66 -11.01 4.14
C ILE A 62 33.84 -10.82 2.63
N ALA A 63 32.80 -10.30 1.98
CA ALA A 63 32.78 -10.10 0.54
C ALA A 63 33.79 -9.04 0.10
N ASP A 64 34.40 -9.23 -1.08
CA ASP A 64 35.37 -8.28 -1.64
C ASP A 64 34.74 -6.89 -1.91
N THR A 65 33.41 -6.80 -2.01
CA THR A 65 32.67 -5.54 -2.19
C THR A 65 32.58 -4.70 -0.92
N THR A 66 32.90 -5.25 0.24
CA THR A 66 32.87 -4.54 1.52
C THR A 66 33.91 -3.40 1.55
N THR A 67 33.52 -2.24 2.06
CA THR A 67 34.42 -1.11 2.30
C THR A 67 35.31 -1.36 3.51
N LEU A 68 36.50 -0.76 3.51
CA LEU A 68 37.47 -0.90 4.60
C LEU A 68 36.93 -0.30 5.89
N GLU A 69 36.19 0.81 5.81
CA GLU A 69 35.50 1.41 6.96
C GLU A 69 34.55 0.42 7.65
N TYR A 70 33.66 -0.22 6.87
CA TYR A 70 32.75 -1.22 7.43
C TYR A 70 33.51 -2.43 7.97
N TYR A 71 34.54 -2.89 7.25
CA TYR A 71 35.40 -3.98 7.71
C TYR A 71 36.05 -3.69 9.08
N LEU A 72 36.59 -2.48 9.27
CA LEU A 72 37.22 -2.06 10.54
C LEU A 72 36.19 -1.97 11.69
N SER A 73 34.96 -1.56 11.39
CA SER A 73 33.85 -1.55 12.37
C SER A 73 33.52 -2.97 12.89
N LEU A 74 33.70 -4.00 12.05
CA LEU A 74 33.45 -5.38 12.42
C LEU A 74 34.58 -6.00 13.25
N THR A 75 35.82 -5.54 13.06
CA THR A 75 36.99 -6.04 13.82
C THR A 75 37.21 -5.29 15.13
N GLY A 76 36.53 -4.14 15.31
CA GLY A 76 36.78 -3.23 16.43
C GLY A 76 38.12 -2.50 16.34
N GLU A 77 38.78 -2.53 15.18
CA GLU A 77 40.02 -1.79 14.94
C GLU A 77 39.69 -0.32 14.65
N SER A 78 40.24 0.58 15.46
CA SER A 78 40.17 2.02 15.19
C SER A 78 41.45 2.51 14.54
N LEU A 79 41.30 3.39 13.55
CA LEU A 79 42.41 4.14 12.95
C LEU A 79 42.93 5.26 13.88
N ASP A 80 42.27 5.49 15.01
CA ASP A 80 42.62 6.51 16.00
C ASP A 80 43.64 5.99 17.02
N GLY A 81 44.75 5.41 16.55
CA GLY A 81 46.01 5.27 17.33
C GLY A 81 46.03 4.57 18.69
N ASP A 82 44.91 4.15 19.28
CA ASP A 82 44.82 3.64 20.65
C ASP A 82 44.52 2.13 20.63
N ALA A 83 45.58 1.34 20.66
CA ALA A 83 45.46 -0.11 20.77
C ALA A 83 45.11 -0.52 22.22
N SER A 84 44.20 -1.49 22.32
CA SER A 84 43.94 -2.41 23.45
C SER A 84 43.15 -1.92 24.68
N LYS A 85 41.91 -2.41 24.80
CA LYS A 85 41.36 -2.97 26.05
C LYS A 85 40.80 -4.37 25.81
N GLY A 86 41.69 -5.36 25.84
CA GLY A 86 41.31 -6.73 26.16
C GLY A 86 41.20 -6.87 27.67
N ASN A 87 40.15 -7.55 28.14
CA ASN A 87 39.97 -7.92 29.55
C ASN A 87 41.13 -8.81 30.02
N GLU A 88 41.87 -8.36 31.03
CA GLU A 88 42.66 -9.23 31.89
C GLU A 88 42.55 -8.76 33.35
N THR A 89 42.21 -9.69 34.22
CA THR A 89 42.09 -9.57 35.66
C THR A 89 43.44 -9.44 36.36
N ASP A 90 43.47 -8.56 37.36
CA ASP A 90 44.31 -8.53 38.58
C ASP A 90 45.73 -7.89 38.63
N LYS A 91 45.80 -6.90 39.55
CA LYS A 91 46.89 -6.44 40.46
C LYS A 91 47.93 -5.37 40.02
N LYS A 92 47.79 -4.19 40.67
CA LYS A 92 48.78 -3.21 41.26
C LYS A 92 50.27 -3.37 40.88
N LYS A 93 51.08 -2.32 40.61
CA LYS A 93 51.35 -1.10 41.43
C LYS A 93 52.39 -0.15 40.74
N ASP A 94 52.34 1.14 41.09
CA ASP A 94 53.40 2.19 41.15
C ASP A 94 54.24 2.62 39.90
N GLY A 95 53.93 3.83 39.39
CA GLY A 95 54.83 5.01 39.30
C GLY A 95 56.00 5.06 38.30
N ALA A 96 55.87 5.89 37.24
CA ALA A 96 56.84 6.93 36.80
C ALA A 96 56.40 7.58 35.48
N GLU A 97 56.45 8.91 35.40
CA GLU A 97 56.20 9.71 34.18
C GLU A 97 57.46 9.89 33.29
N LYS A 98 57.21 9.85 31.96
CA LYS A 98 57.94 10.41 30.79
C LYS A 98 59.16 9.66 30.20
N PRO A 99 59.43 9.76 28.87
CA PRO A 99 58.95 10.78 27.91
C PRO A 99 58.28 10.28 26.61
N ALA A 100 57.67 11.23 25.91
CA ALA A 100 57.01 11.11 24.61
C ALA A 100 58.00 10.84 23.45
N SER A 101 57.73 9.82 22.65
CA SER A 101 58.10 9.72 21.23
C SER A 101 57.58 8.41 20.63
N SER A 102 56.48 8.45 19.88
CA SER A 102 56.37 7.66 18.65
C SER A 102 55.27 8.23 17.77
N THR A 103 55.66 8.89 16.70
CA THR A 103 54.86 9.06 15.48
C THR A 103 54.57 7.67 14.90
N ARG A 104 53.59 6.95 15.46
CA ARG A 104 53.09 5.70 14.88
C ARG A 104 52.06 6.06 13.81
N ILE A 105 52.38 5.75 12.56
CA ILE A 105 51.41 5.76 11.47
C ILE A 105 50.33 4.72 11.84
N PRO A 106 49.03 5.07 11.86
CA PRO A 106 47.96 4.11 12.14
C PRO A 106 48.00 2.93 11.18
N VAL A 107 47.64 1.74 11.65
CA VAL A 107 47.67 0.51 10.84
C VAL A 107 46.29 -0.11 10.81
N ALA A 108 45.72 -0.28 9.61
CA ALA A 108 44.54 -1.11 9.38
C ALA A 108 44.99 -2.53 9.11
N ARG A 109 44.61 -3.50 9.95
CA ARG A 109 44.94 -4.91 9.74
C ARG A 109 43.75 -5.61 9.12
N VAL A 110 44.01 -6.25 7.99
CA VAL A 110 43.01 -6.98 7.22
C VAL A 110 43.36 -8.46 7.26
N LYS A 111 42.52 -9.25 7.91
CA LYS A 111 42.75 -10.67 8.13
C LYS A 111 42.29 -11.53 6.96
N LEU A 112 43.05 -12.58 6.68
CA LEU A 112 42.80 -13.57 5.64
C LEU A 112 42.73 -15.00 6.22
N ILE A 113 41.79 -15.79 5.72
CA ILE A 113 41.65 -17.21 6.01
C ILE A 113 41.65 -18.04 4.73
N THR A 114 42.17 -19.27 4.83
CA THR A 114 42.08 -20.26 3.75
C THR A 114 40.72 -20.94 3.78
N SER A 115 40.22 -21.34 2.60
CA SER A 115 39.01 -22.17 2.48
C SER A 115 39.12 -23.53 3.21
N ALA A 116 40.33 -23.99 3.53
CA ALA A 116 40.56 -25.26 4.23
C ALA A 116 40.51 -25.14 5.78
N THR A 117 40.82 -23.96 6.33
CA THR A 117 40.71 -23.65 7.77
C THR A 117 39.30 -23.20 8.19
N MET A 118 38.34 -23.28 7.27
CA MET A 118 36.93 -23.04 7.55
C MET A 118 36.41 -24.13 8.47
N ASN A 119 36.21 -23.79 9.75
CA ASN A 119 35.23 -24.53 10.53
C ASN A 119 33.88 -24.22 9.90
N LYS A 120 33.13 -25.26 9.48
CA LYS A 120 31.70 -25.10 9.17
C LYS A 120 31.10 -24.24 10.29
N PRO A 121 30.31 -23.20 9.96
CA PRO A 121 29.54 -22.48 10.97
C PRO A 121 28.88 -23.54 11.84
N LYS A 122 29.12 -23.53 13.15
CA LYS A 122 28.25 -24.30 14.04
C LYS A 122 26.91 -23.58 13.93
N PRO A 123 25.91 -24.18 13.28
CA PRO A 123 24.62 -23.54 13.22
C PRO A 123 24.11 -23.47 14.66
N HIS A 124 23.53 -22.33 15.04
CA HIS A 124 22.63 -22.38 16.17
C HIS A 124 21.48 -23.30 15.71
N VAL A 125 21.39 -24.48 16.32
CA VAL A 125 20.60 -25.66 15.90
C VAL A 125 21.19 -26.40 14.68
N GLU A 126 21.55 -27.68 14.85
CA GLU A 126 22.11 -28.55 13.81
C GLU A 126 21.19 -28.68 12.59
N GLN A 127 21.39 -27.83 11.57
CA GLN A 127 20.69 -27.86 10.28
C GLN A 127 20.68 -29.25 9.62
N SER A 128 21.72 -30.06 9.82
CA SER A 128 21.77 -31.45 9.33
C SER A 128 20.70 -32.33 9.96
N LYS A 129 20.39 -32.15 11.25
CA LYS A 129 19.29 -32.88 11.91
C LYS A 129 17.94 -32.41 11.40
N LEU A 130 17.76 -31.10 11.20
CA LEU A 130 16.51 -30.53 10.68
C LEU A 130 16.23 -30.93 9.23
N GLN A 131 17.27 -30.99 8.37
CA GLN A 131 17.16 -31.46 6.99
C GLN A 131 16.84 -32.96 6.91
N GLU A 132 17.44 -33.77 7.79
CA GLU A 132 17.15 -35.19 7.88
C GLU A 132 15.74 -35.46 8.43
N GLU A 133 15.27 -34.63 9.36
CA GLU A 133 13.91 -34.63 9.88
C GLU A 133 12.89 -34.21 8.81
N LEU A 134 13.20 -33.19 7.99
CA LEU A 134 12.38 -32.77 6.85
C LEU A 134 12.26 -33.87 5.80
N LYS A 135 13.39 -34.52 5.44
CA LYS A 135 13.45 -35.62 4.48
C LYS A 135 12.68 -36.85 4.97
N ASN A 136 12.81 -37.19 6.25
CA ASN A 136 12.04 -38.26 6.88
C ASN A 136 10.55 -37.94 6.98
N MET A 137 10.16 -36.67 7.07
CA MET A 137 8.75 -36.26 7.04
C MET A 137 8.17 -36.28 5.63
N LEU A 138 8.87 -35.75 4.62
CA LEU A 138 8.46 -35.82 3.20
C LEU A 138 8.28 -37.26 2.73
N GLY A 139 9.18 -38.18 3.12
CA GLY A 139 9.04 -39.61 2.84
C GLY A 139 7.81 -40.27 3.48
N LYS A 140 7.19 -39.67 4.50
CA LYS A 140 5.92 -40.15 5.08
C LYS A 140 4.69 -39.71 4.28
N PHE A 141 4.80 -38.66 3.46
CA PHE A 141 3.71 -38.19 2.60
C PHE A 141 3.61 -38.96 1.27
N ASP A 142 4.66 -39.69 0.88
CA ASP A 142 4.66 -40.59 -0.29
C ASP A 142 4.01 -41.97 0.01
N GLY A 143 3.66 -42.24 1.28
CA GLY A 143 2.94 -43.44 1.70
C GLY A 143 1.43 -43.28 1.55
N LYS A 144 0.72 -44.38 1.27
CA LYS A 144 -0.76 -44.43 1.07
C LYS A 144 -1.61 -44.04 2.28
N ASP A 145 -1.02 -43.61 3.39
CA ASP A 145 -1.74 -43.24 4.60
C ASP A 145 -1.80 -41.72 4.71
N ALA A 146 -3.02 -41.17 4.77
CA ALA A 146 -3.25 -39.74 4.95
C ALA A 146 -2.58 -39.24 6.24
N ALA A 147 -1.54 -38.41 6.09
CA ALA A 147 -0.77 -37.89 7.21
C ALA A 147 -1.65 -37.08 8.18
N ALA A 148 -1.39 -37.24 9.48
CA ALA A 148 -2.12 -36.55 10.53
C ALA A 148 -1.81 -35.04 10.54
N VAL A 149 -2.78 -34.21 10.94
CA VAL A 149 -2.67 -32.74 11.08
C VAL A 149 -1.43 -32.32 11.90
N GLU A 150 -0.97 -33.18 12.80
CA GLU A 150 0.20 -32.95 13.65
C GLU A 150 1.55 -33.01 12.89
N ASP A 151 1.65 -33.85 11.85
CA ASP A 151 2.86 -33.97 11.02
C ASP A 151 3.02 -32.75 10.11
N LEU A 152 1.91 -32.19 9.63
CA LEU A 152 1.89 -30.93 8.86
C LEU A 152 2.31 -29.72 9.69
N LYS A 153 1.90 -29.68 10.95
CA LYS A 153 2.29 -28.60 11.89
C LYS A 153 3.79 -28.65 12.19
N LYS A 154 4.33 -29.85 12.42
CA LYS A 154 5.78 -30.03 12.64
C LYS A 154 6.60 -29.68 11.41
N LEU A 155 6.13 -30.03 10.20
CA LEU A 155 6.78 -29.62 8.96
C LEU A 155 6.80 -28.09 8.81
N SER A 156 5.68 -27.41 9.11
CA SER A 156 5.59 -25.94 9.11
C SER A 156 6.58 -25.30 10.07
N ASP A 157 6.68 -25.81 11.30
CA ASP A 157 7.59 -25.28 12.32
C ASP A 157 9.07 -25.49 11.93
N THR A 158 9.38 -26.63 11.31
CA THR A 158 10.73 -26.96 10.83
C THR A 158 11.12 -26.10 9.63
N VAL A 159 10.21 -25.88 8.67
CA VAL A 159 10.44 -24.97 7.54
C VAL A 159 10.61 -23.54 8.03
N ALA A 160 9.75 -23.06 8.93
CA ALA A 160 9.83 -21.73 9.51
C ALA A 160 11.17 -21.47 10.23
N LYS A 161 11.65 -22.44 11.02
CA LYS A 161 12.98 -22.39 11.66
C LYS A 161 14.12 -22.40 10.65
N LEU A 162 14.05 -23.26 9.62
CA LEU A 162 15.05 -23.30 8.56
C LEU A 162 15.13 -21.97 7.81
N THR A 163 14.00 -21.31 7.52
CA THR A 163 13.97 -19.98 6.89
C THR A 163 14.49 -18.89 7.81
N ALA A 164 14.13 -18.88 9.10
CA ALA A 164 14.53 -17.83 10.03
C ALA A 164 16.03 -17.84 10.34
N ASP A 165 16.64 -19.02 10.43
CA ASP A 165 18.06 -19.18 10.81
C ASP A 165 19.03 -19.09 9.62
N SER A 166 18.55 -19.19 8.38
CA SER A 166 19.40 -19.25 7.18
C SER A 166 19.43 -18.00 6.30
N MET A 167 18.52 -17.03 6.50
CA MET A 167 18.32 -15.96 5.51
C MET A 167 18.50 -14.57 6.07
N ASN A 168 19.35 -13.79 5.40
CA ASN A 168 19.40 -12.34 5.57
C ASN A 168 18.28 -11.75 4.72
N PHE A 169 17.10 -11.51 5.31
CA PHE A 169 15.90 -11.01 4.60
C PHE A 169 15.98 -9.54 4.18
N ALA A 170 17.13 -8.90 4.32
CA ALA A 170 17.33 -7.51 3.95
C ALA A 170 17.48 -7.37 2.42
N THR A 171 16.62 -6.56 1.82
CA THR A 171 16.82 -6.07 0.45
C THR A 171 17.99 -5.08 0.41
N ALA A 172 18.67 -4.94 -0.73
CA ALA A 172 19.71 -3.93 -0.88
C ALA A 172 19.12 -2.53 -0.64
N ALA A 173 19.76 -1.73 0.21
CA ALA A 173 19.38 -0.33 0.40
C ALA A 173 19.64 0.45 -0.90
N GLY A 174 18.64 1.20 -1.37
CA GLY A 174 18.81 2.13 -2.49
C GLY A 174 19.79 3.24 -2.12
N THR A 175 20.59 3.70 -3.08
CA THR A 175 21.55 4.80 -2.88
C THR A 175 20.94 6.17 -3.18
N GLU A 176 19.76 6.20 -3.81
CA GLU A 176 19.05 7.44 -4.14
C GLU A 176 18.23 7.93 -2.95
N GLN A 177 18.32 9.22 -2.66
CA GLN A 177 17.53 9.87 -1.61
C GLN A 177 16.22 10.39 -2.21
N PHE A 178 15.10 9.96 -1.63
CA PHE A 178 13.76 10.46 -1.93
C PHE A 178 13.15 11.06 -0.66
N PRO A 179 12.27 12.08 -0.79
CA PRO A 179 11.54 12.61 0.36
C PRO A 179 10.68 11.50 1.00
N GLU A 180 10.65 11.47 2.34
CA GLU A 180 9.73 10.60 3.06
C GLU A 180 8.29 11.14 2.96
N PRO A 181 7.23 10.36 3.24
CA PRO A 181 5.85 10.81 3.07
C PRO A 181 5.52 12.13 3.78
N MET A 182 6.14 12.39 4.94
CA MET A 182 6.00 13.62 5.70
C MET A 182 6.64 14.85 5.04
N ASP A 183 7.64 14.64 4.18
CA ASP A 183 8.38 15.71 3.50
C ASP A 183 7.82 15.99 2.10
N LEU A 184 6.79 15.26 1.67
CA LEU A 184 6.16 15.47 0.38
C LEU A 184 5.38 16.78 0.37
N THR A 185 5.56 17.55 -0.70
CA THR A 185 4.77 18.77 -0.92
C THR A 185 3.35 18.44 -1.36
N GLU A 186 2.48 19.42 -1.28
CA GLU A 186 1.09 19.38 -1.73
C GLU A 186 0.94 18.90 -3.17
N GLN A 187 1.75 19.44 -4.09
CA GLN A 187 1.76 19.03 -5.50
C GLN A 187 2.26 17.59 -5.69
N GLN A 188 3.16 17.12 -4.82
CA GLN A 188 3.65 15.75 -4.87
C GLN A 188 2.57 14.78 -4.40
N TRP A 189 1.86 15.11 -3.33
CA TRP A 189 0.68 14.35 -2.87
C TRP A 189 -0.43 14.33 -3.91
N GLU A 190 -0.76 15.47 -4.52
CA GLU A 190 -1.73 15.54 -5.61
C GLU A 190 -1.34 14.58 -6.75
N ARG A 191 -0.06 14.58 -7.16
CA ARG A 191 0.44 13.66 -8.18
C ARG A 191 0.31 12.19 -7.76
N VAL A 192 0.57 11.86 -6.50
CA VAL A 192 0.35 10.50 -5.97
C VAL A 192 -1.12 10.10 -6.12
N LEU A 193 -2.06 10.96 -5.75
CA LEU A 193 -3.49 10.69 -5.84
C LEU A 193 -3.97 10.59 -7.31
N MET A 194 -3.53 11.50 -8.18
CA MET A 194 -3.88 11.52 -9.59
C MET A 194 -3.36 10.31 -10.35
N ASN A 195 -2.09 9.95 -10.18
CA ASN A 195 -1.48 8.77 -10.82
C ASN A 195 -2.21 7.47 -10.47
N ASN A 196 -2.91 7.48 -9.34
CA ASN A 196 -3.63 6.36 -8.79
C ASN A 196 -5.15 6.42 -9.02
N ARG A 197 -5.66 7.52 -9.57
CA ARG A 197 -7.11 7.81 -9.64
C ARG A 197 -7.77 7.59 -8.28
N ALA A 198 -7.10 7.98 -7.20
CA ALA A 198 -7.53 7.69 -5.83
C ALA A 198 -8.95 8.21 -5.53
N LEU A 199 -9.29 9.36 -6.11
CA LEU A 199 -10.58 10.05 -5.96
C LEU A 199 -11.68 9.57 -6.94
N HIS A 200 -11.45 8.43 -7.61
CA HIS A 200 -12.45 7.78 -8.47
C HIS A 200 -13.05 6.57 -7.77
N GLY A 201 -14.35 6.34 -7.96
CA GLY A 201 -15.01 5.12 -7.51
C GLY A 201 -14.62 3.89 -8.32
N TYR A 202 -15.25 2.77 -7.98
CA TYR A 202 -15.17 1.50 -8.68
C TYR A 202 -16.56 1.04 -9.08
N TYR A 203 -16.67 0.38 -10.22
CA TYR A 203 -17.90 -0.28 -10.67
C TYR A 203 -17.58 -1.69 -11.16
N ALA A 204 -18.56 -2.59 -11.06
CA ALA A 204 -18.47 -3.91 -11.67
C ALA A 204 -18.87 -3.81 -13.15
N ALA A 205 -17.99 -4.22 -14.06
CA ALA A 205 -18.30 -4.17 -15.48
C ALA A 205 -19.36 -5.24 -15.85
N PRO A 206 -20.45 -4.87 -16.57
CA PRO A 206 -21.46 -5.84 -16.98
C PRO A 206 -20.87 -6.99 -17.82
N GLY A 207 -21.29 -8.23 -17.53
CA GLY A 207 -21.01 -9.43 -18.34
C GLY A 207 -19.59 -10.01 -18.27
N LYS A 208 -18.67 -9.46 -17.46
CA LYS A 208 -17.33 -10.04 -17.23
C LYS A 208 -16.95 -10.17 -15.75
N VAL A 209 -17.80 -9.68 -14.85
CA VAL A 209 -17.61 -9.76 -13.39
C VAL A 209 -16.22 -9.24 -12.93
N THR A 210 -15.62 -8.34 -13.69
CA THR A 210 -14.35 -7.68 -13.32
C THR A 210 -14.62 -6.33 -12.70
N LEU A 211 -14.00 -6.07 -11.55
CA LEU A 211 -13.98 -4.75 -10.94
C LEU A 211 -13.16 -3.76 -11.78
N ARG A 212 -13.68 -2.55 -11.99
CA ARG A 212 -13.01 -1.49 -12.77
C ARG A 212 -13.07 -0.14 -12.06
N LYS A 213 -12.01 0.65 -12.22
CA LYS A 213 -11.95 2.04 -11.76
C LYS A 213 -12.83 2.94 -12.65
N ALA A 214 -13.67 3.76 -12.03
CA ALA A 214 -14.64 4.62 -12.69
C ALA A 214 -13.98 5.78 -13.44
N ARG A 215 -14.50 6.11 -14.63
CA ARG A 215 -13.83 6.99 -15.59
C ARG A 215 -13.71 8.43 -15.08
N LYS A 216 -14.74 8.94 -14.40
CA LYS A 216 -14.79 10.30 -13.88
C LYS A 216 -14.45 10.34 -12.39
N GLN A 217 -13.88 11.47 -11.97
CA GLN A 217 -13.51 11.74 -10.58
C GLN A 217 -14.75 12.21 -9.81
N ALA A 218 -15.14 11.47 -8.78
CA ALA A 218 -16.33 11.78 -7.99
C ALA A 218 -16.07 12.86 -6.95
N PHE A 219 -14.89 12.83 -6.32
CA PHE A 219 -14.56 13.66 -5.17
C PHE A 219 -13.32 14.51 -5.39
N GLU A 220 -13.20 15.57 -4.61
CA GLU A 220 -11.99 16.36 -4.41
C GLU A 220 -11.75 16.55 -2.92
N ILE A 221 -10.48 16.72 -2.54
CA ILE A 221 -10.08 16.91 -1.14
C ILE A 221 -10.32 18.36 -0.76
N VAL A 222 -10.77 18.60 0.47
CA VAL A 222 -10.94 19.93 1.05
C VAL A 222 -9.87 20.15 2.12
N SER A 223 -9.30 21.35 2.15
CA SER A 223 -8.39 21.76 3.21
C SER A 223 -9.14 21.86 4.53
N LEU A 224 -8.66 21.20 5.58
CA LEU A 224 -9.23 21.27 6.94
C LEU A 224 -8.94 22.61 7.65
N SER A 225 -8.52 23.65 6.94
CA SER A 225 -8.26 24.97 7.52
C SER A 225 -9.57 25.62 7.97
N THR A 226 -9.85 25.50 9.27
CA THR A 226 -10.67 26.41 10.06
C THR A 226 -10.27 27.86 9.77
N ASP A 227 -11.13 28.59 9.08
CA ASP A 227 -11.64 29.92 9.44
C ASP A 227 -12.31 30.54 8.20
N GLU A 228 -13.65 30.51 8.14
CA GLU A 228 -14.44 31.27 7.14
C GLU A 228 -14.43 32.79 7.40
N GLU A 229 -13.75 33.26 8.44
CA GLU A 229 -13.64 34.68 8.77
C GLU A 229 -12.21 35.21 8.54
N THR A 230 -11.84 35.43 7.29
CA THR A 230 -11.04 36.59 6.82
C THR A 230 -10.51 36.26 5.42
N ASN A 231 -11.05 36.92 4.39
CA ASN A 231 -10.31 37.43 3.23
C ASN A 231 -11.27 38.10 2.23
N GLN A 232 -12.00 39.11 2.69
CA GLN A 232 -12.34 40.23 1.81
C GLN A 232 -11.15 41.18 1.83
N GLY A 233 -10.15 40.97 0.96
CA GLY A 233 -9.11 41.98 0.77
C GLY A 233 -7.73 41.56 0.27
N SER A 234 -7.44 40.29 -0.03
CA SER A 234 -6.16 39.92 -0.64
C SER A 234 -6.34 39.57 -2.11
N ALA A 235 -5.51 40.21 -2.93
CA ALA A 235 -5.54 40.17 -4.38
C ALA A 235 -5.25 38.76 -4.95
N ASP A 236 -5.83 38.53 -6.13
CA ASP A 236 -5.44 37.54 -7.14
C ASP A 236 -3.91 37.27 -7.19
N TRP A 237 -3.54 36.04 -7.57
CA TRP A 237 -2.20 35.53 -7.96
C TRP A 237 -1.47 34.52 -7.06
N LEU A 238 -2.17 33.55 -6.47
CA LEU A 238 -1.61 32.19 -6.37
C LEU A 238 -2.71 31.17 -6.67
N ASP A 239 -2.45 30.26 -7.61
CA ASP A 239 -3.29 29.08 -7.79
C ASP A 239 -3.46 28.41 -6.41
N PRO A 240 -4.69 28.02 -6.01
CA PRO A 240 -4.91 27.41 -4.72
C PRO A 240 -4.05 26.15 -4.61
N VAL A 241 -3.17 26.12 -3.61
CA VAL A 241 -2.30 24.98 -3.36
C VAL A 241 -3.17 23.74 -3.09
N PRO A 242 -2.93 22.59 -3.77
CA PRO A 242 -3.73 21.39 -3.55
C PRO A 242 -3.69 20.96 -2.08
N PRO A 243 -4.81 20.53 -1.47
CA PRO A 243 -4.77 20.07 -0.08
C PRO A 243 -4.07 18.71 0.04
N VAL A 244 -3.29 18.55 1.12
CA VAL A 244 -2.68 17.26 1.50
C VAL A 244 -3.79 16.34 2.04
N PRO A 245 -3.89 15.08 1.60
CA PRO A 245 -4.86 14.14 2.17
C PRO A 245 -4.54 13.88 3.66
N PRO A 246 -5.52 13.53 4.51
CA PRO A 246 -5.23 12.93 5.80
C PRO A 246 -4.45 11.62 5.59
N PHE A 247 -3.27 11.52 6.21
CA PHE A 247 -2.42 10.34 6.09
C PHE A 247 -1.60 10.10 7.36
N PHE A 248 -1.07 8.88 7.48
CA PHE A 248 -0.01 8.56 8.41
C PHE A 248 1.05 7.67 7.75
N VAL A 249 2.28 7.73 8.25
CA VAL A 249 3.39 6.91 7.74
C VAL A 249 3.18 5.45 8.16
N HIS A 250 3.32 4.52 7.22
CA HIS A 250 3.22 3.08 7.48
C HIS A 250 4.23 2.33 6.59
N ASP A 251 5.32 1.92 7.21
CA ASP A 251 6.50 1.36 6.52
C ASP A 251 6.70 -0.15 6.77
N ASP A 252 5.71 -0.82 7.35
CA ASP A 252 5.81 -2.24 7.72
C ASP A 252 5.67 -3.14 6.49
N ALA A 253 6.81 -3.63 5.99
CA ALA A 253 6.83 -4.59 4.90
C ALA A 253 6.31 -5.97 5.35
N LYS A 254 5.42 -6.57 4.56
CA LYS A 254 4.66 -7.76 4.97
C LYS A 254 4.28 -8.64 3.78
N VAL A 255 4.28 -9.96 3.97
CA VAL A 255 3.81 -10.95 2.99
C VAL A 255 2.40 -11.39 3.37
N PHE A 256 1.46 -11.27 2.43
CA PHE A 256 0.08 -11.74 2.58
C PHE A 256 -0.24 -12.83 1.59
N VAL A 257 -1.11 -13.75 2.00
CA VAL A 257 -1.74 -14.72 1.11
C VAL A 257 -3.24 -14.57 1.22
N THR A 258 -3.88 -14.23 0.11
CA THR A 258 -5.32 -14.03 -0.02
C THR A 258 -5.93 -15.23 -0.73
N GLU A 259 -6.98 -15.79 -0.14
CA GLU A 259 -7.80 -16.80 -0.81
C GLU A 259 -8.87 -16.10 -1.65
N THR A 260 -9.08 -16.58 -2.86
CA THR A 260 -10.15 -16.10 -3.73
C THR A 260 -10.95 -17.28 -4.26
N LEU A 261 -12.27 -17.12 -4.24
CA LEU A 261 -13.25 -18.13 -4.58
C LEU A 261 -13.76 -18.00 -6.01
N ASP A 262 -13.72 -16.80 -6.58
CA ASP A 262 -14.28 -16.50 -7.89
C ASP A 262 -13.48 -15.42 -8.65
N ALA A 263 -13.92 -15.11 -9.87
CA ALA A 263 -13.31 -14.11 -10.73
C ALA A 263 -13.43 -12.68 -10.18
N PHE A 264 -14.48 -12.37 -9.42
CA PHE A 264 -14.68 -11.05 -8.83
C PHE A 264 -13.67 -10.80 -7.72
N GLN A 265 -13.55 -11.73 -6.78
CA GLN A 265 -12.55 -11.69 -5.71
C GLN A 265 -11.13 -11.69 -6.27
N SER A 266 -10.87 -12.49 -7.32
CA SER A 266 -9.59 -12.44 -8.05
C SER A 266 -9.33 -11.06 -8.65
N SER A 267 -10.36 -10.40 -9.19
CA SER A 267 -10.24 -9.04 -9.72
C SER A 267 -9.99 -8.01 -8.62
N MET A 268 -10.59 -8.15 -7.44
CA MET A 268 -10.31 -7.33 -6.26
C MET A 268 -8.86 -7.49 -5.81
N ALA A 269 -8.35 -8.72 -5.68
CA ALA A 269 -6.95 -8.95 -5.34
C ALA A 269 -6.00 -8.28 -6.36
N ARG A 270 -6.28 -8.43 -7.66
CA ARG A 270 -5.53 -7.78 -8.75
C ARG A 270 -5.63 -6.26 -8.78
N GLN A 271 -6.63 -5.67 -8.14
CA GLN A 271 -6.74 -4.22 -7.96
C GLN A 271 -6.09 -3.75 -6.65
N GLY A 272 -5.63 -4.66 -5.77
CA GLY A 272 -4.94 -4.30 -4.53
C GLY A 272 -5.81 -4.21 -3.30
N PHE A 273 -7.01 -4.78 -3.34
CA PHE A 273 -7.86 -4.88 -2.16
C PHE A 273 -7.22 -5.80 -1.12
N SER A 274 -7.39 -5.46 0.16
CA SER A 274 -6.91 -6.28 1.26
C SER A 274 -7.69 -7.61 1.33
N SER A 275 -7.11 -8.63 1.97
CA SER A 275 -7.82 -9.89 2.22
C SER A 275 -9.11 -9.66 3.00
N LEU A 276 -9.06 -8.79 4.01
CA LEU A 276 -10.25 -8.42 4.80
C LEU A 276 -11.33 -7.79 3.91
N ALA A 277 -10.95 -6.89 3.00
CA ALA A 277 -11.89 -6.27 2.08
C ALA A 277 -12.49 -7.29 1.11
N ILE A 278 -11.70 -8.26 0.64
CA ILE A 278 -12.15 -9.34 -0.25
C ILE A 278 -13.10 -10.30 0.47
N GLU A 279 -12.75 -10.71 1.68
CA GLU A 279 -13.58 -11.59 2.52
C GLU A 279 -14.89 -10.92 2.94
N ALA A 280 -14.86 -9.63 3.25
CA ALA A 280 -16.06 -8.85 3.58
C ALA A 280 -16.99 -8.66 2.36
N ASN A 281 -16.45 -8.66 1.14
CA ASN A 281 -17.19 -8.42 -0.10
C ASN A 281 -17.36 -9.72 -0.90
N LEU A 282 -18.19 -10.62 -0.37
CA LEU A 282 -18.50 -11.92 -0.98
C LEU A 282 -19.27 -11.84 -2.31
N SER A 283 -19.72 -10.66 -2.74
CA SER A 283 -20.40 -10.47 -4.02
C SER A 283 -20.43 -9.02 -4.49
N ALA A 284 -20.69 -8.82 -5.79
CA ALA A 284 -20.90 -7.50 -6.39
C ALA A 284 -22.08 -6.71 -5.78
N LYS A 285 -23.05 -7.37 -5.12
CA LYS A 285 -24.17 -6.69 -4.42
C LYS A 285 -23.70 -5.87 -3.22
N GLY A 286 -22.68 -6.36 -2.49
CA GLY A 286 -22.04 -5.60 -1.40
C GLY A 286 -21.32 -4.34 -1.89
N PHE A 287 -21.10 -4.24 -3.20
CA PHE A 287 -20.45 -3.14 -3.88
C PHE A 287 -21.44 -2.09 -4.44
N GLY A 288 -22.75 -2.20 -4.12
CA GLY A 288 -23.78 -1.24 -4.53
C GLY A 288 -24.13 -1.25 -6.02
N VAL A 289 -23.85 -2.37 -6.70
CA VAL A 289 -24.02 -2.52 -8.16
C VAL A 289 -25.51 -2.69 -8.52
N SER A 290 -25.97 -2.04 -9.59
CA SER A 290 -27.37 -2.06 -10.01
C SER A 290 -27.87 -3.46 -10.40
N GLY A 291 -29.19 -3.62 -10.48
CA GLY A 291 -29.85 -4.92 -10.70
C GLY A 291 -29.41 -5.64 -11.98
N SER A 292 -29.11 -4.92 -13.05
CA SER A 292 -28.73 -5.50 -14.35
C SER A 292 -27.33 -6.14 -14.34
N ALA A 293 -26.35 -5.48 -13.74
CA ALA A 293 -25.01 -6.04 -13.54
C ALA A 293 -24.99 -7.11 -12.44
N SER A 294 -25.84 -6.98 -11.42
CA SER A 294 -26.04 -8.02 -10.40
C SER A 294 -26.65 -9.31 -11.00
N ALA A 295 -27.58 -9.21 -11.93
CA ALA A 295 -28.15 -10.37 -12.62
C ALA A 295 -27.11 -11.12 -13.46
N ALA A 296 -26.27 -10.39 -14.21
CA ALA A 296 -25.16 -10.98 -14.95
C ALA A 296 -24.14 -11.66 -14.02
N TYR A 297 -23.88 -11.08 -12.85
CA TYR A 297 -23.06 -11.69 -11.81
C TYR A 297 -23.69 -12.96 -11.25
N GLU A 298 -24.99 -12.95 -10.92
CA GLU A 298 -25.71 -14.12 -10.43
C GLU A 298 -25.70 -15.24 -11.47
N GLU A 299 -25.86 -14.92 -12.75
CA GLU A 299 -25.75 -15.89 -13.83
C GLU A 299 -24.34 -16.48 -13.93
N GLU A 300 -23.29 -15.65 -13.95
CA GLU A 300 -21.89 -16.09 -14.03
C GLU A 300 -21.47 -16.89 -12.78
N SER A 301 -21.80 -16.40 -11.58
CA SER A 301 -21.55 -17.09 -10.32
C SER A 301 -22.37 -18.38 -10.22
N SER A 302 -23.62 -18.43 -10.70
CA SER A 302 -24.39 -19.67 -10.73
C SER A 302 -23.80 -20.69 -11.70
N ASN A 303 -23.25 -20.26 -12.84
CA ASN A 303 -22.61 -21.15 -13.81
C ASN A 303 -21.25 -21.66 -13.31
N ALA A 304 -20.48 -20.83 -12.60
CA ALA A 304 -19.26 -21.25 -11.91
C ALA A 304 -19.56 -22.20 -10.72
N THR A 305 -20.63 -21.92 -9.97
CA THR A 305 -21.06 -22.73 -8.81
C THR A 305 -21.66 -24.07 -9.25
N LYS A 306 -22.37 -24.14 -10.37
CA LYS A 306 -22.94 -25.39 -10.92
C LYS A 306 -21.87 -26.46 -11.24
N ASN A 307 -20.63 -26.06 -11.48
CA ASN A 307 -19.51 -26.98 -11.73
C ASN A 307 -18.69 -27.33 -10.48
N THR A 308 -19.01 -26.78 -9.30
CA THR A 308 -18.24 -27.00 -8.07
C THR A 308 -19.18 -27.14 -6.86
N ASN A 309 -19.53 -28.37 -6.51
CA ASN A 309 -20.43 -28.70 -5.38
C ASN A 309 -19.85 -28.41 -3.98
N GLN A 310 -18.72 -27.72 -3.87
CA GLN A 310 -18.15 -27.24 -2.60
C GLN A 310 -17.62 -25.82 -2.83
N LYS A 311 -17.86 -24.92 -1.85
CA LYS A 311 -17.20 -23.61 -1.75
C LYS A 311 -15.71 -23.80 -1.42
N SER A 312 -14.95 -24.47 -2.29
CA SER A 312 -13.53 -24.66 -2.12
C SER A 312 -12.76 -23.46 -2.69
N VAL A 313 -11.63 -23.14 -2.05
CA VAL A 313 -10.72 -22.09 -2.51
C VAL A 313 -10.22 -22.42 -3.91
N GLN A 314 -10.50 -21.55 -4.89
CA GLN A 314 -10.10 -21.82 -6.27
C GLN A 314 -8.67 -21.30 -6.54
N LYS A 315 -8.30 -20.19 -5.93
CA LYS A 315 -7.05 -19.49 -6.25
C LYS A 315 -6.42 -18.84 -5.01
N LEU A 316 -5.10 -18.95 -4.91
CA LEU A 316 -4.29 -18.22 -3.94
C LEU A 316 -3.57 -17.07 -4.63
N GLU A 317 -3.63 -15.90 -4.01
CA GLU A 317 -2.95 -14.67 -4.40
C GLU A 317 -1.93 -14.36 -3.30
N ILE A 318 -0.64 -14.42 -3.60
CA ILE A 318 0.42 -14.03 -2.67
C ILE A 318 0.93 -12.64 -3.04
N ALA A 319 1.09 -11.77 -2.05
CA ALA A 319 1.60 -10.42 -2.24
C ALA A 319 2.64 -10.07 -1.18
N TYR A 320 3.83 -9.64 -1.61
CA TYR A 320 4.82 -8.99 -0.76
C TYR A 320 4.67 -7.48 -0.89
N LYS A 321 4.19 -6.87 0.19
CA LYS A 321 3.79 -5.47 0.28
C LYS A 321 4.86 -4.63 0.97
N PHE A 322 5.16 -3.47 0.38
CA PHE A 322 6.05 -2.43 0.88
C PHE A 322 5.26 -1.11 0.93
N PRO A 323 4.38 -0.94 1.94
CA PRO A 323 3.65 0.31 2.12
C PRO A 323 4.60 1.45 2.51
N ARG A 324 4.20 2.69 2.23
CA ARG A 324 4.90 3.91 2.66
C ARG A 324 3.99 4.82 3.51
N ALA A 325 2.74 4.95 3.12
CA ALA A 325 1.74 5.74 3.83
C ALA A 325 0.35 5.13 3.67
N VAL A 326 -0.50 5.38 4.66
CA VAL A 326 -1.94 5.08 4.61
C VAL A 326 -2.69 6.40 4.52
N ILE A 327 -3.65 6.46 3.61
CA ILE A 327 -4.51 7.61 3.35
C ILE A 327 -5.93 7.27 3.79
N GLU A 328 -6.56 8.21 4.51
CA GLU A 328 -7.92 8.08 5.02
C GLU A 328 -8.77 9.22 4.47
N LEU A 329 -9.79 8.87 3.69
CA LEU A 329 -10.70 9.78 3.01
C LEU A 329 -12.12 9.58 3.54
N ASP A 330 -12.56 10.46 4.42
CA ASP A 330 -13.91 10.46 4.99
C ASP A 330 -14.76 11.64 4.46
N ASP A 331 -16.01 11.73 4.91
CA ASP A 331 -16.91 12.82 4.52
C ASP A 331 -16.49 14.21 5.05
N PHE A 332 -15.53 14.30 5.98
CA PHE A 332 -15.03 15.58 6.48
C PHE A 332 -13.96 16.21 5.57
N CYS A 333 -13.17 15.38 4.87
CA CYS A 333 -12.12 15.86 3.97
C CYS A 333 -12.48 15.75 2.48
N LEU A 334 -13.68 15.27 2.14
CA LEU A 334 -14.15 15.12 0.77
C LEU A 334 -15.32 16.05 0.43
N ARG A 335 -15.34 16.56 -0.80
CA ARG A 335 -16.53 17.14 -1.43
C ARG A 335 -16.75 16.56 -2.82
N LEU A 336 -17.99 16.63 -3.32
CA LEU A 336 -18.28 16.23 -4.70
C LEU A 336 -17.69 17.23 -5.68
N THR A 337 -17.14 16.73 -6.79
CA THR A 337 -16.68 17.62 -7.85
C THR A 337 -17.87 18.35 -8.50
N PRO A 338 -17.70 19.59 -9.00
CA PRO A 338 -18.77 20.31 -9.70
C PRO A 338 -19.38 19.51 -10.86
N GLN A 339 -18.55 18.75 -11.58
CA GLN A 339 -19.01 17.88 -12.65
C GLN A 339 -19.88 16.72 -12.12
N CYS A 340 -19.50 16.09 -11.01
CA CYS A 340 -20.28 15.02 -10.39
C CYS A 340 -21.67 15.52 -9.98
N ILE A 341 -21.73 16.71 -9.36
CA ILE A 341 -22.99 17.36 -8.98
C ILE A 341 -23.86 17.64 -10.20
N ALA A 342 -23.28 18.21 -11.26
CA ALA A 342 -24.00 18.54 -12.49
C ALA A 342 -24.54 17.29 -13.19
N ASP A 343 -23.71 16.25 -13.31
CA ASP A 343 -24.10 14.98 -13.93
C ASP A 343 -25.18 14.26 -13.12
N ALA A 344 -25.11 14.30 -11.78
CA ALA A 344 -26.13 13.73 -10.91
C ALA A 344 -27.48 14.46 -11.11
N LYS A 345 -27.48 15.79 -11.09
CA LYS A 345 -28.71 16.61 -11.31
C LYS A 345 -29.33 16.46 -12.69
N ALA A 346 -28.56 16.01 -13.68
CA ALA A 346 -29.04 15.76 -15.03
C ALA A 346 -29.74 14.40 -15.18
N THR A 347 -29.69 13.54 -14.15
CA THR A 347 -30.38 12.24 -14.20
C THR A 347 -31.89 12.43 -14.10
N SER A 348 -32.63 11.78 -15.00
CA SER A 348 -34.10 11.92 -15.08
C SER A 348 -34.85 10.60 -14.92
N ASN A 349 -34.12 9.48 -14.95
CA ASN A 349 -34.69 8.14 -14.92
C ASN A 349 -33.65 7.13 -14.42
N ALA A 350 -34.09 5.90 -14.16
CA ALA A 350 -33.24 4.83 -13.64
C ALA A 350 -32.05 4.48 -14.55
N LYS A 351 -32.19 4.62 -15.87
CA LYS A 351 -31.09 4.37 -16.82
C LYS A 351 -30.01 5.44 -16.71
N ASP A 352 -30.38 6.70 -16.52
CA ASP A 352 -29.42 7.79 -16.33
C ASP A 352 -28.64 7.62 -15.03
N VAL A 353 -29.31 7.15 -13.96
CA VAL A 353 -28.67 6.82 -12.68
C VAL A 353 -27.68 5.65 -12.82
N ASP A 354 -28.05 4.60 -13.55
CA ASP A 354 -27.14 3.50 -13.88
C ASP A 354 -25.91 3.99 -14.67
N ASP A 355 -26.12 4.89 -15.63
CA ASP A 355 -25.05 5.49 -16.43
C ASP A 355 -24.15 6.42 -15.57
N PHE A 356 -24.72 7.15 -14.61
CA PHE A 356 -23.99 7.93 -13.61
C PHE A 356 -23.07 7.05 -12.77
N TYR A 357 -23.59 5.97 -12.18
CA TYR A 357 -22.78 5.06 -11.37
C TYR A 357 -21.75 4.26 -12.19
N ARG A 358 -21.98 4.04 -13.48
CA ARG A 358 -20.95 3.51 -14.40
C ARG A 358 -19.79 4.49 -14.59
N ASP A 359 -20.08 5.78 -14.65
CA ASP A 359 -19.08 6.81 -14.90
C ASP A 359 -18.30 7.22 -13.64
N TYR A 360 -18.96 7.26 -12.48
CA TYR A 360 -18.39 7.69 -11.19
C TYR A 360 -18.07 6.54 -10.22
N GLY A 361 -18.68 5.37 -10.39
CA GLY A 361 -18.48 4.17 -9.58
C GLY A 361 -19.63 3.92 -8.61
N ASN A 362 -19.92 2.64 -8.34
CA ASN A 362 -20.91 2.20 -7.35
C ASN A 362 -20.35 2.14 -5.93
N ALA A 363 -19.03 2.02 -5.78
CA ALA A 363 -18.37 2.06 -4.49
C ALA A 363 -17.11 2.93 -4.51
N PHE A 364 -16.69 3.34 -3.32
CA PHE A 364 -15.50 4.13 -3.09
C PHE A 364 -14.67 3.50 -1.97
N VAL A 365 -13.36 3.67 -2.05
CA VAL A 365 -12.41 3.14 -1.05
C VAL A 365 -11.97 4.31 -0.20
N THR A 366 -12.34 4.30 1.08
CA THR A 366 -12.04 5.41 2.00
C THR A 366 -10.72 5.22 2.75
N ASN A 367 -10.16 4.01 2.78
CA ASN A 367 -8.89 3.74 3.45
C ASN A 367 -7.99 2.90 2.54
N PHE A 368 -6.77 3.34 2.26
CA PHE A 368 -5.84 2.58 1.44
C PHE A 368 -4.39 2.98 1.71
N ALA A 369 -3.48 2.05 1.44
CA ALA A 369 -2.05 2.33 1.44
C ALA A 369 -1.55 2.72 0.04
N VAL A 370 -0.45 3.48 0.03
CA VAL A 370 0.35 3.75 -1.17
C VAL A 370 1.77 3.22 -0.95
N GLY A 371 2.33 2.63 -2.00
CA GLY A 371 3.67 2.04 -1.96
C GLY A 371 3.91 1.14 -3.16
N GLY A 372 4.52 -0.01 -2.92
CA GLY A 372 4.74 -1.05 -3.93
C GLY A 372 4.40 -2.44 -3.42
N GLU A 373 3.93 -3.31 -4.30
CA GLU A 373 3.78 -4.73 -4.02
C GLU A 373 4.21 -5.60 -5.20
N LEU A 374 4.85 -6.73 -4.88
CA LEU A 374 5.02 -7.85 -5.79
C LEU A 374 3.93 -8.84 -5.50
N TYR A 375 3.22 -9.31 -6.52
CA TYR A 375 2.17 -10.29 -6.36
C TYR A 375 2.30 -11.42 -7.37
N SER A 376 1.82 -12.59 -6.97
CA SER A 376 1.78 -13.80 -7.79
C SER A 376 0.50 -14.56 -7.49
N SER A 377 -0.02 -15.25 -8.49
CA SER A 377 -1.33 -15.89 -8.42
C SER A 377 -1.25 -17.33 -8.91
N ARG A 378 -1.87 -18.27 -8.18
CA ARG A 378 -1.89 -19.70 -8.52
C ARG A 378 -3.27 -20.30 -8.32
N ILE A 379 -3.76 -21.00 -9.33
CA ILE A 379 -4.99 -21.81 -9.25
C ILE A 379 -4.64 -23.13 -8.53
N LEU A 380 -5.50 -23.54 -7.60
CA LEU A 380 -5.28 -24.75 -6.80
C LEU A 380 -5.87 -25.99 -7.49
N THR A 381 -5.09 -27.06 -7.56
CA THR A 381 -5.57 -28.40 -7.91
C THR A 381 -6.47 -28.96 -6.79
N GLN A 382 -7.29 -29.98 -7.08
CA GLN A 382 -8.21 -30.57 -6.10
C GLN A 382 -7.49 -31.12 -4.85
N ALA A 383 -6.27 -31.65 -5.00
CA ALA A 383 -5.45 -32.11 -3.89
C ALA A 383 -4.95 -30.94 -3.00
N GLU A 384 -4.55 -29.82 -3.62
CA GLU A 384 -4.12 -28.60 -2.91
C GLU A 384 -5.30 -27.91 -2.21
N GLN A 385 -6.51 -27.98 -2.78
CA GLN A 385 -7.75 -27.49 -2.14
C GLN A 385 -8.05 -28.22 -0.83
N SER A 386 -7.60 -29.47 -0.68
CA SER A 386 -7.75 -30.24 0.56
C SER A 386 -6.63 -29.93 1.59
N SER A 387 -5.60 -29.19 1.18
CA SER A 387 -4.40 -28.88 1.98
C SER A 387 -3.97 -27.39 1.84
N VAL A 388 -4.96 -26.49 1.78
CA VAL A 388 -4.75 -25.06 1.48
C VAL A 388 -3.77 -24.39 2.44
N THR A 389 -3.86 -24.67 3.75
CA THR A 389 -2.94 -24.10 4.76
C THR A 389 -1.48 -24.43 4.45
N THR A 390 -1.19 -25.68 4.09
CA THR A 390 0.16 -26.11 3.71
C THR A 390 0.64 -25.40 2.44
N THR A 391 -0.26 -25.23 1.46
CA THR A 391 0.05 -24.52 0.22
C THR A 391 0.34 -23.04 0.48
N LYS A 392 -0.38 -22.37 1.39
CA LYS A 392 -0.10 -20.98 1.78
C LYS A 392 1.27 -20.82 2.42
N GLU A 393 1.63 -21.67 3.38
CA GLU A 393 2.93 -21.58 4.06
C GLU A 393 4.09 -21.82 3.08
N LYS A 394 3.93 -22.79 2.17
CA LYS A 394 4.84 -23.02 1.04
C LYS A 394 5.01 -21.77 0.16
N MET A 395 3.91 -21.12 -0.24
CA MET A 395 3.98 -19.90 -1.04
C MET A 395 4.66 -18.75 -0.28
N LYS A 396 4.37 -18.55 1.01
CA LYS A 396 5.03 -17.53 1.85
C LYS A 396 6.55 -17.75 1.91
N ALA A 397 6.98 -19.00 2.14
CA ALA A 397 8.39 -19.35 2.15
C ALA A 397 9.05 -19.06 0.79
N ALA A 398 8.43 -19.49 -0.32
CA ALA A 398 8.90 -19.20 -1.67
C ALA A 398 8.99 -17.69 -1.96
N ALA A 399 8.05 -16.90 -1.46
CA ALA A 399 8.07 -15.45 -1.62
C ALA A 399 9.24 -14.81 -0.88
N ALA A 400 9.44 -15.19 0.39
CA ALA A 400 10.56 -14.69 1.20
C ALA A 400 11.91 -15.03 0.55
N LEU A 401 12.07 -16.27 0.06
CA LEU A 401 13.24 -16.75 -0.68
C LEU A 401 13.57 -15.89 -1.90
N SER A 402 12.56 -15.53 -2.69
CA SER A 402 12.76 -14.79 -3.94
C SER A 402 13.27 -13.35 -3.76
N VAL A 403 13.09 -12.79 -2.56
CA VAL A 403 13.51 -11.41 -2.23
C VAL A 403 14.86 -11.38 -1.53
N SER A 404 15.16 -12.38 -0.70
CA SER A 404 16.41 -12.50 0.04
C SER A 404 17.59 -13.04 -0.78
N SER A 405 17.35 -13.50 -2.03
CA SER A 405 18.38 -14.12 -2.89
C SER A 405 18.72 -13.27 -4.14
N PRO A 406 19.76 -12.41 -4.08
CA PRO A 406 20.16 -11.55 -5.20
C PRO A 406 20.61 -12.29 -6.48
N TRP A 407 20.90 -13.59 -6.39
CA TRP A 407 21.47 -14.40 -7.47
C TRP A 407 20.47 -15.38 -8.11
N ALA A 408 19.27 -15.54 -7.55
CA ALA A 408 18.25 -16.48 -8.03
C ALA A 408 17.06 -15.83 -8.74
N SER A 409 16.96 -14.48 -8.74
CA SER A 409 15.84 -13.75 -9.32
C SER A 409 16.08 -13.24 -10.76
N GLY A 410 17.31 -13.22 -11.25
CA GLY A 410 17.55 -12.96 -12.67
C GLY A 410 16.99 -14.09 -13.52
N GLY A 411 15.96 -13.83 -14.34
CA GLY A 411 15.26 -14.79 -15.23
C GLY A 411 16.11 -15.43 -16.33
N ALA A 412 17.28 -15.95 -15.99
CA ALA A 412 18.00 -16.90 -16.82
C ALA A 412 17.58 -18.29 -16.38
N SER A 413 16.86 -18.98 -17.27
CA SER A 413 16.93 -20.43 -17.37
C SER A 413 18.38 -20.85 -17.60
N VAL A 414 19.22 -20.81 -16.56
CA VAL A 414 20.52 -21.48 -16.57
C VAL A 414 20.22 -22.94 -16.32
N ALA A 415 19.86 -23.61 -17.42
CA ALA A 415 19.99 -25.04 -17.53
C ALA A 415 21.41 -25.42 -17.07
N LYS A 416 21.48 -26.17 -15.96
CA LYS A 416 22.69 -26.82 -15.41
C LYS A 416 23.87 -25.89 -15.17
N THR A 417 23.89 -25.20 -14.03
CA THR A 417 25.18 -24.86 -13.37
C THR A 417 25.36 -25.74 -12.15
N ASN A 418 26.44 -26.52 -12.16
CA ASN A 418 26.92 -27.33 -11.05
C ASN A 418 27.41 -26.44 -9.89
N SER A 419 26.51 -25.75 -9.18
CA SER A 419 26.79 -25.12 -7.89
C SER A 419 26.43 -26.10 -6.77
N LYS A 420 27.46 -26.62 -6.11
CA LYS A 420 27.41 -27.66 -5.07
C LYS A 420 26.83 -27.20 -3.71
N GLU A 421 26.09 -26.09 -3.68
CA GLU A 421 25.70 -25.41 -2.42
C GLU A 421 24.26 -24.87 -2.42
N GLU A 422 23.38 -25.34 -3.30
CA GLU A 422 21.93 -25.26 -3.02
C GLU A 422 21.53 -26.50 -2.23
N THR A 423 20.87 -26.32 -1.10
CA THR A 423 20.30 -27.47 -0.39
C THR A 423 19.19 -28.07 -1.25
N ALA A 424 19.12 -29.39 -1.35
CA ALA A 424 18.14 -30.07 -2.21
C ALA A 424 16.70 -29.59 -1.95
N SER A 425 16.38 -29.18 -0.72
CA SER A 425 15.10 -28.58 -0.32
C SER A 425 14.83 -27.18 -0.89
N GLU A 426 15.84 -26.32 -1.01
CA GLU A 426 15.69 -25.00 -1.65
C GLU A 426 15.46 -25.17 -3.14
N GLN A 427 16.22 -26.08 -3.77
CA GLN A 427 16.10 -26.37 -5.19
C GLN A 427 14.75 -27.03 -5.54
N GLU A 428 14.23 -27.90 -4.68
CA GLU A 428 12.92 -28.55 -4.80
C GLU A 428 11.77 -27.55 -4.55
N LEU A 429 11.87 -26.67 -3.53
CA LEU A 429 10.90 -25.58 -3.31
C LEU A 429 10.89 -24.56 -4.47
N HIS A 430 12.06 -24.23 -5.03
CA HIS A 430 12.17 -23.37 -6.22
C HIS A 430 11.58 -24.03 -7.48
N GLN A 431 11.69 -25.36 -7.61
CA GLN A 431 11.08 -26.11 -8.71
C GLN A 431 9.57 -26.29 -8.53
N ASP A 432 9.08 -26.49 -7.30
CA ASP A 432 7.67 -26.78 -6.99
C ASP A 432 6.76 -25.55 -6.94
N LEU A 433 7.31 -24.35 -6.70
CA LEU A 433 6.51 -23.14 -6.41
C LEU A 433 6.86 -21.91 -7.25
N GLN A 434 7.62 -22.06 -8.36
CA GLN A 434 8.02 -20.96 -9.27
C GLN A 434 7.05 -19.77 -9.24
N LEU A 435 7.40 -18.74 -8.45
CA LEU A 435 6.57 -17.55 -8.33
C LEU A 435 6.86 -16.66 -9.53
N ALA A 436 5.90 -16.55 -10.43
CA ALA A 436 5.91 -15.53 -11.46
C ALA A 436 5.46 -14.21 -10.83
N TRP A 437 6.41 -13.33 -10.52
CA TRP A 437 6.13 -12.03 -9.93
C TRP A 437 5.61 -11.03 -10.96
N GLU A 438 4.46 -10.45 -10.65
CA GLU A 438 3.97 -9.20 -11.20
C GLU A 438 4.22 -8.08 -10.19
N ALA A 439 4.42 -6.84 -10.64
CA ALA A 439 4.66 -5.69 -9.77
C ALA A 439 3.55 -4.65 -9.91
N ARG A 440 3.08 -4.11 -8.79
CA ARG A 440 2.33 -2.86 -8.73
C ARG A 440 3.11 -1.84 -7.92
N GLY A 441 3.44 -0.72 -8.55
CA GLY A 441 4.30 0.29 -7.94
C GLY A 441 5.77 -0.13 -7.89
N GLY A 442 6.63 0.81 -7.50
CA GLY A 442 8.07 0.71 -7.78
C GLY A 442 8.36 0.66 -9.28
N ASN A 443 9.60 0.36 -9.65
CA ASN A 443 9.98 0.17 -11.05
C ASN A 443 9.58 -1.23 -11.52
N THR A 444 8.41 -1.35 -12.12
CA THR A 444 7.82 -2.64 -12.51
C THR A 444 8.63 -3.44 -13.52
N LEU A 445 9.59 -2.82 -14.23
CA LEU A 445 10.53 -3.53 -15.12
C LEU A 445 11.50 -4.44 -14.35
N LEU A 446 11.62 -4.23 -13.04
CA LEU A 446 12.44 -5.04 -12.15
C LEU A 446 11.64 -6.12 -11.42
N CYS A 447 10.37 -6.39 -11.80
CA CYS A 447 9.54 -7.38 -11.09
C CYS A 447 10.17 -8.78 -11.07
N THR A 448 10.97 -9.11 -12.08
CA THR A 448 11.73 -10.37 -12.11
C THR A 448 12.87 -10.37 -11.10
N ASN A 449 13.41 -9.22 -10.69
CA ASN A 449 14.42 -9.10 -9.64
C ASN A 449 13.87 -8.36 -8.40
N PRO A 450 13.12 -9.05 -7.52
CA PRO A 450 12.50 -8.47 -6.33
C PRO A 450 13.46 -7.68 -5.44
N SER A 451 14.70 -8.17 -5.29
CA SER A 451 15.72 -7.53 -4.45
C SER A 451 16.10 -6.13 -4.95
N GLN A 452 16.20 -5.95 -6.28
CA GLN A 452 16.45 -4.64 -6.89
C GLN A 452 15.18 -3.79 -6.92
N TRP A 453 14.03 -4.40 -7.23
CA TRP A 453 12.74 -3.72 -7.26
C TRP A 453 12.40 -3.05 -5.93
N ALA A 454 12.62 -3.73 -4.80
CA ALA A 454 12.22 -3.23 -3.48
C ALA A 454 12.82 -1.85 -3.14
N SER A 455 14.08 -1.62 -3.53
CA SER A 455 14.76 -0.34 -3.32
C SER A 455 14.07 0.83 -4.06
N THR A 456 13.38 0.55 -5.17
CA THR A 456 12.71 1.56 -6.00
C THR A 456 11.38 2.03 -5.40
N VAL A 457 10.85 1.33 -4.40
CA VAL A 457 9.60 1.70 -3.72
C VAL A 457 9.77 3.00 -2.90
N LYS A 458 11.00 3.44 -2.62
CA LYS A 458 11.26 4.74 -1.99
C LYS A 458 10.84 5.93 -2.86
N ASP A 459 10.76 5.79 -4.18
CA ASP A 459 10.34 6.87 -5.07
C ASP A 459 8.81 7.04 -5.09
N TYR A 460 8.31 8.15 -4.53
CA TYR A 460 6.88 8.45 -4.45
C TYR A 460 6.17 8.51 -5.81
N ARG A 461 6.90 8.81 -6.89
CA ARG A 461 6.34 8.85 -8.25
C ARG A 461 5.90 7.45 -8.72
N LEU A 462 6.53 6.43 -8.17
CA LEU A 462 6.26 5.03 -8.46
C LEU A 462 5.28 4.40 -7.48
N TRP A 463 4.76 5.14 -6.49
CA TRP A 463 3.78 4.59 -5.56
C TRP A 463 2.46 4.30 -6.25
N ARG A 464 1.88 3.15 -5.93
CA ARG A 464 0.57 2.74 -6.41
C ARG A 464 -0.34 2.33 -5.26
N LEU A 465 -1.65 2.37 -5.50
CA LEU A 465 -2.67 1.91 -4.54
C LEU A 465 -2.43 0.44 -4.21
N MET A 466 -2.46 0.16 -2.92
CA MET A 466 -2.34 -1.17 -2.34
C MET A 466 -3.10 -1.20 -1.02
N ASP A 467 -3.34 -2.40 -0.52
CA ASP A 467 -4.05 -2.59 0.75
C ASP A 467 -5.35 -1.76 0.85
N GLN A 468 -6.12 -1.73 -0.24
CA GLN A 468 -7.39 -1.00 -0.28
C GLN A 468 -8.40 -1.64 0.68
N GLN A 469 -8.86 -0.84 1.63
CA GLN A 469 -9.68 -1.21 2.78
C GLN A 469 -10.91 -0.30 2.86
N GLN A 470 -11.88 -0.70 3.70
CA GLN A 470 -13.07 0.09 3.98
C GLN A 470 -13.80 0.59 2.72
N ILE A 471 -14.46 -0.34 2.06
CA ILE A 471 -15.27 -0.05 0.88
C ILE A 471 -16.62 0.48 1.35
N VAL A 472 -17.03 1.63 0.83
CA VAL A 472 -18.36 2.21 1.07
C VAL A 472 -19.12 2.33 -0.25
N THR A 473 -20.44 2.19 -0.21
CA THR A 473 -21.25 2.48 -1.40
C THR A 473 -21.17 3.96 -1.74
N MET A 474 -21.11 4.27 -3.04
CA MET A 474 -21.01 5.63 -3.53
C MET A 474 -22.21 6.45 -3.07
N GLY A 475 -23.43 5.92 -3.20
CA GLY A 475 -24.64 6.59 -2.74
C GLY A 475 -24.61 6.94 -1.25
N SER A 476 -24.17 6.03 -0.37
CA SER A 476 -24.10 6.31 1.06
C SER A 476 -23.03 7.35 1.42
N LEU A 477 -21.92 7.40 0.68
CA LEU A 477 -20.90 8.44 0.87
C LEU A 477 -21.39 9.80 0.34
N ILE A 478 -22.01 9.83 -0.85
CA ILE A 478 -22.69 11.02 -1.38
C ILE A 478 -23.69 11.54 -0.36
N LYS A 479 -24.53 10.68 0.22
CA LYS A 479 -25.53 11.07 1.22
C LYS A 479 -24.96 11.76 2.46
N ARG A 480 -23.76 11.36 2.90
CA ARG A 480 -23.08 12.00 4.05
C ARG A 480 -22.50 13.37 3.69
N ILE A 481 -22.06 13.54 2.45
CA ILE A 481 -21.46 14.80 1.94
C ILE A 481 -22.54 15.79 1.49
N ASP A 482 -23.53 15.32 0.73
CA ASP A 482 -24.64 16.08 0.15
C ASP A 482 -25.89 15.18 0.02
N SER A 483 -26.77 15.27 1.01
CA SER A 483 -28.01 14.49 1.04
C SER A 483 -28.96 14.85 -0.10
N GLY A 484 -28.97 16.10 -0.56
CA GLY A 484 -29.85 16.55 -1.65
C GLY A 484 -29.52 15.86 -2.97
N ILE A 485 -28.23 15.70 -3.28
CA ILE A 485 -27.78 14.95 -4.45
C ILE A 485 -28.11 13.46 -4.33
N SER A 486 -27.89 12.86 -3.15
CA SER A 486 -28.25 11.47 -2.91
C SER A 486 -29.74 11.22 -3.12
N ASP A 487 -30.59 12.06 -2.53
CA ASP A 487 -32.03 11.92 -2.62
C ASP A 487 -32.55 12.17 -4.05
N HIS A 488 -31.82 12.95 -4.87
CA HIS A 488 -32.12 13.07 -6.30
C HIS A 488 -31.74 11.80 -7.06
N LEU A 489 -30.58 11.19 -6.80
CA LEU A 489 -30.18 9.92 -7.43
C LEU A 489 -31.06 8.73 -7.01
N GLU A 490 -31.57 8.73 -5.77
CA GLU A 490 -32.51 7.71 -5.26
C GLU A 490 -33.90 7.85 -5.90
N SER A 491 -34.27 9.05 -6.35
CA SER A 491 -35.56 9.34 -6.98
C SER A 491 -35.41 10.48 -8.00
N PRO A 492 -34.85 10.15 -9.19
CA PRO A 492 -34.66 11.13 -10.26
C PRO A 492 -36.05 11.46 -10.81
N ALA A 493 -36.64 12.55 -10.33
CA ALA A 493 -37.97 12.95 -10.71
C ALA A 493 -38.01 13.37 -12.19
N THR A 494 -39.10 13.03 -12.88
CA THR A 494 -39.53 13.79 -14.07
C THR A 494 -40.11 15.14 -13.62
N ASP A 495 -40.15 16.16 -14.50
CA ASP A 495 -40.53 17.54 -14.15
C ASP A 495 -41.86 17.66 -13.35
N ASP A 496 -42.85 16.78 -13.59
CA ASP A 496 -44.13 16.75 -12.86
C ASP A 496 -44.04 16.18 -11.43
N GLU A 497 -43.16 15.21 -11.16
CA GLU A 497 -42.97 14.63 -9.81
C GLU A 497 -42.11 15.55 -8.90
N SER A 498 -41.38 16.50 -9.51
CA SER A 498 -40.54 17.46 -8.78
C SER A 498 -41.36 18.48 -8.01
N GLU A 499 -42.49 18.93 -8.57
CA GLU A 499 -43.38 19.90 -7.92
C GLU A 499 -44.08 19.26 -6.71
N GLU A 500 -44.61 18.04 -6.86
CA GLU A 500 -45.23 17.30 -5.75
C GLU A 500 -44.22 17.00 -4.63
N ARG A 501 -42.97 16.66 -4.96
CA ARG A 501 -41.89 16.49 -3.99
C ARG A 501 -41.58 17.80 -3.25
N ILE A 502 -41.46 18.92 -3.97
CA ILE A 502 -41.24 20.24 -3.37
C ILE A 502 -42.39 20.62 -2.44
N LEU A 503 -43.65 20.38 -2.85
CA LEU A 503 -44.83 20.62 -2.04
C LEU A 503 -44.82 19.75 -0.77
N ASN A 504 -44.40 18.48 -0.86
CA ASN A 504 -44.25 17.61 0.31
C ASN A 504 -43.17 18.09 1.28
N ILE A 505 -42.03 18.61 0.80
CA ILE A 505 -40.99 19.19 1.66
C ILE A 505 -41.50 20.48 2.32
N LEU A 506 -42.15 21.36 1.56
CA LEU A 506 -42.76 22.58 2.08
C LEU A 506 -43.81 22.28 3.15
N ARG A 507 -44.63 21.25 2.96
CA ARG A 507 -45.61 20.78 3.94
C ARG A 507 -44.92 20.42 5.26
N LYS A 508 -43.85 19.62 5.22
CA LYS A 508 -43.07 19.28 6.43
C LYS A 508 -42.45 20.51 7.11
N ILE A 509 -41.90 21.44 6.33
CA ILE A 509 -41.31 22.69 6.83
C ILE A 509 -42.36 23.53 7.58
N LEU A 510 -43.57 23.64 7.01
CA LEU A 510 -44.66 24.46 7.50
C LEU A 510 -45.44 23.83 8.67
N GLU A 511 -45.47 22.50 8.77
CA GLU A 511 -46.11 21.75 9.85
C GLU A 511 -45.18 21.51 11.05
N ALA A 512 -43.87 21.74 10.91
CA ALA A 512 -42.90 21.55 11.98
C ALA A 512 -43.22 22.43 13.21
N SER A 513 -43.14 21.81 14.39
CA SER A 513 -43.27 22.48 15.69
C SER A 513 -42.06 22.14 16.57
N PRO A 514 -41.20 23.11 16.93
CA PRO A 514 -41.33 24.55 16.66
C PRO A 514 -41.12 24.93 15.17
N PRO A 515 -41.62 26.09 14.71
CA PRO A 515 -41.47 26.53 13.33
C PRO A 515 -40.00 26.63 12.91
N THR A 516 -39.69 26.13 11.72
CA THR A 516 -38.34 26.23 11.14
C THR A 516 -37.99 27.68 10.74
N SER A 517 -36.70 27.92 10.53
CA SER A 517 -36.21 29.19 9.97
C SER A 517 -36.88 29.51 8.62
N ASP A 518 -37.03 28.50 7.76
CA ASP A 518 -37.64 28.68 6.45
C ASP A 518 -39.16 28.86 6.51
N ALA A 519 -39.87 28.18 7.42
CA ALA A 519 -41.30 28.48 7.67
C ALA A 519 -41.51 29.95 8.08
N SER A 520 -40.62 30.47 8.92
CA SER A 520 -40.63 31.88 9.34
C SER A 520 -40.33 32.83 8.18
N LYS A 521 -39.41 32.48 7.27
CA LYS A 521 -39.12 33.26 6.05
C LYS A 521 -40.31 33.27 5.08
N ILE A 522 -40.97 32.13 4.88
CA ILE A 522 -42.17 32.03 4.03
C ILE A 522 -43.29 32.92 4.58
N GLN A 523 -43.55 32.85 5.90
CA GLN A 523 -44.57 33.70 6.53
C GLN A 523 -44.24 35.19 6.40
N ARG A 524 -42.97 35.60 6.59
CA ARG A 524 -42.53 36.98 6.40
C ARG A 524 -42.66 37.43 4.95
N PHE A 525 -42.35 36.56 4.00
CA PHE A 525 -42.51 36.83 2.57
C PHE A 525 -43.98 37.11 2.23
N TYR A 526 -44.91 36.28 2.71
CA TYR A 526 -46.35 36.48 2.50
C TYR A 526 -46.84 37.85 3.00
N GLY A 527 -46.35 38.28 4.16
CA GLY A 527 -46.69 39.58 4.75
C GLY A 527 -45.97 40.78 4.13
N SER A 528 -45.05 40.57 3.18
CA SER A 528 -44.23 41.62 2.59
C SER A 528 -44.85 42.20 1.31
N ASP A 529 -44.37 43.37 0.91
CA ASP A 529 -44.68 44.01 -0.38
C ASP A 529 -44.18 43.21 -1.60
N LYS A 530 -43.26 42.27 -1.39
CA LYS A 530 -42.71 41.36 -2.41
C LYS A 530 -43.68 40.25 -2.81
N PHE A 531 -44.68 39.93 -1.97
CA PHE A 531 -45.72 38.98 -2.33
C PHE A 531 -46.80 39.66 -3.18
N LYS A 532 -47.07 39.11 -4.36
CA LYS A 532 -48.11 39.58 -5.29
C LYS A 532 -49.13 38.46 -5.48
N VAL A 533 -50.38 38.73 -5.11
CA VAL A 533 -51.48 37.76 -5.21
C VAL A 533 -51.72 37.34 -6.66
N GLU A 534 -51.47 38.25 -7.60
CA GLU A 534 -51.60 37.99 -9.04
C GLU A 534 -50.55 37.01 -9.55
N GLU A 535 -49.36 36.97 -8.93
CA GLU A 535 -48.32 35.99 -9.27
C GLU A 535 -48.62 34.64 -8.64
N TYR A 536 -49.12 34.63 -7.40
CA TYR A 536 -49.59 33.41 -6.74
C TYR A 536 -50.72 32.74 -7.53
N ASN A 537 -51.74 33.50 -7.94
CA ASN A 537 -52.88 32.96 -8.68
C ASN A 537 -52.53 32.43 -10.08
N LYS A 538 -51.37 32.81 -10.64
CA LYS A 538 -50.86 32.25 -11.90
C LYS A 538 -50.18 30.89 -11.74
N LEU A 539 -49.88 30.50 -10.50
CA LEU A 539 -49.27 29.19 -10.18
C LEU A 539 -50.32 28.11 -9.96
N LEU A 540 -51.59 28.49 -9.80
CA LEU A 540 -52.66 27.58 -9.47
C LEU A 540 -53.15 26.83 -10.71
N ASP A 541 -53.54 25.58 -10.51
CA ASP A 541 -54.22 24.80 -11.54
C ASP A 541 -55.65 25.30 -11.76
N SER A 542 -56.25 24.91 -12.90
CA SER A 542 -57.55 25.45 -13.34
C SER A 542 -58.73 25.15 -12.41
N ASP A 543 -58.58 24.16 -11.53
CA ASP A 543 -59.55 23.71 -10.53
C ASP A 543 -59.28 24.24 -9.12
N GLU A 544 -58.16 24.93 -8.89
CA GLU A 544 -57.82 25.53 -7.61
C GLU A 544 -58.46 26.91 -7.40
N THR A 545 -58.82 27.24 -6.15
CA THR A 545 -59.49 28.52 -5.83
C THR A 545 -58.48 29.66 -5.72
N PRO A 546 -58.62 30.75 -6.49
CA PRO A 546 -57.72 31.90 -6.41
C PRO A 546 -57.72 32.56 -5.04
N LEU A 547 -56.54 32.97 -4.58
CA LEU A 547 -56.40 33.74 -3.37
C LEU A 547 -56.88 35.18 -3.59
N VAL A 548 -57.66 35.68 -2.63
CA VAL A 548 -58.13 37.08 -2.61
C VAL A 548 -57.18 37.93 -1.77
N LYS A 549 -56.95 39.17 -2.19
CA LYS A 549 -56.08 40.11 -1.47
C LYS A 549 -56.60 40.38 -0.05
N GLY A 550 -55.69 40.32 0.93
CA GLY A 550 -55.98 40.67 2.33
C GLY A 550 -56.34 39.49 3.24
N VAL A 551 -56.23 38.24 2.77
CA VAL A 551 -56.38 37.05 3.63
C VAL A 551 -55.18 36.95 4.59
N PRO A 552 -55.38 36.87 5.92
CA PRO A 552 -54.29 36.74 6.87
C PRO A 552 -53.69 35.32 6.84
N TRP A 553 -52.37 35.20 7.09
CA TRP A 553 -51.62 33.92 7.07
C TRP A 553 -52.25 32.81 7.91
N SER A 554 -52.85 33.16 9.06
CA SER A 554 -53.50 32.20 9.96
C SER A 554 -54.76 31.56 9.38
N LYS A 555 -55.37 32.17 8.33
CA LYS A 555 -56.55 31.65 7.65
C LYS A 555 -56.23 30.85 6.39
N LEU A 556 -54.96 30.79 5.98
CA LEU A 556 -54.54 29.95 4.87
C LEU A 556 -54.49 28.49 5.33
N ASP A 557 -55.04 27.60 4.51
CA ASP A 557 -54.82 26.16 4.67
C ASP A 557 -53.37 25.78 4.33
N ILE A 558 -53.03 24.51 4.54
CA ILE A 558 -51.65 24.05 4.34
C ILE A 558 -51.23 24.08 2.87
N GLU A 559 -52.16 23.82 1.94
CA GLU A 559 -51.88 23.79 0.50
C GLU A 559 -51.61 25.20 -0.02
N GLN A 560 -52.45 26.17 0.39
CA GLN A 560 -52.23 27.58 0.12
C GLN A 560 -50.89 28.07 0.68
N LYS A 561 -50.51 27.65 1.90
CA LYS A 561 -49.19 27.97 2.47
C LYS A 561 -48.05 27.33 1.69
N CYS A 562 -48.22 26.09 1.19
CA CYS A 562 -47.25 25.44 0.33
C CYS A 562 -47.08 26.18 -1.00
N ASN A 563 -48.17 26.63 -1.64
CA ASN A 563 -48.12 27.40 -2.89
C ASN A 563 -47.45 28.78 -2.69
N VAL A 564 -47.63 29.41 -1.52
CA VAL A 564 -46.84 30.59 -1.14
C VAL A 564 -45.36 30.24 -0.98
N GLY A 565 -45.04 29.10 -0.37
CA GLY A 565 -43.68 28.57 -0.25
C GLY A 565 -43.02 28.30 -1.61
N LEU A 566 -43.77 27.77 -2.57
CA LEU A 566 -43.31 27.53 -3.93
C LEU A 566 -42.95 28.85 -4.64
N LEU A 567 -43.81 29.87 -4.50
CA LEU A 567 -43.51 31.21 -5.02
C LEU A 567 -42.28 31.83 -4.34
N ALA A 568 -42.12 31.62 -3.02
CA ALA A 568 -40.95 32.07 -2.26
C ALA A 568 -39.65 31.41 -2.76
N LEU A 569 -39.71 30.11 -3.09
CA LEU A 569 -38.62 29.35 -3.69
C LEU A 569 -38.26 29.88 -5.09
N ARG A 570 -39.25 30.10 -5.96
CA ARG A 570 -39.03 30.68 -7.31
C ARG A 570 -38.41 32.08 -7.25
N LYS A 571 -38.72 32.86 -6.21
CA LYS A 571 -38.12 34.17 -5.95
C LYS A 571 -36.81 34.12 -5.15
N LYS A 572 -36.28 32.93 -4.86
CA LYS A 572 -35.04 32.71 -4.10
C LYS A 572 -35.05 33.37 -2.71
N ILE A 573 -36.23 33.45 -2.09
CA ILE A 573 -36.39 33.93 -0.70
C ILE A 573 -36.03 32.82 0.29
N ILE A 574 -36.27 31.57 -0.10
CA ILE A 574 -35.85 30.36 0.59
C ILE A 574 -35.10 29.46 -0.39
N SER A 575 -34.30 28.55 0.14
CA SER A 575 -33.72 27.42 -0.58
C SER A 575 -34.22 26.14 0.08
N ILE A 576 -34.59 25.16 -0.73
CA ILE A 576 -34.87 23.79 -0.28
C ILE A 576 -33.67 22.97 -0.76
N HIS A 577 -32.98 22.35 0.19
CA HIS A 577 -31.80 21.51 -0.03
C HIS A 577 -32.21 20.04 -0.09
#